data_AF-A0A1V5H1D3-F1
#
_entry.id   AF-A0A1V5H1D3-F1
#
_cell.length_a   1.000
_cell.length_b   1.000
_cell.length_c   1.000
_cell.angle_alpha   90.00
_cell.angle_beta   90.00
_cell.angle_gamma   90.00
#
_symmetry.space_group_name_H-M   'P 1'
#
loop_
_entity.id
_entity.type
_entity.pdbx_description
1 polymer ?
#
loop_
_entity_poly.entity_id
_entity_poly.type
_entity_poly.pdbx_seq_one_letter_code
_entity_poly.pdbx_strand_id
1 'polypeptide(L)'
;MSGRRLHSLAAWLAMTGGGLGIVLAFYVAAHAWEHSRLPFPANLGNARAAALLAQRPDPAERLKFAIVGDINNGVETFEAVIARLREEKDVSFLLLLGDCAADPNPHLHDYFVREFAETGLALPTFIVAGNHDVDAGKFDYTQFESLYGPANFSFRFHGDLFVGLGGLHTPQKRRETLAFLEHTLRDARPAVRRIYVFMHFAPTAASGIPTDGFDDSTEFQALLETYRVNYVFSGHYHRLARTEVNGVVYLVSGGGGARLRHDQFEDIGLFHHLTLIEAGNGVTSEHIIPIPPASLVAQGLEHHVERFALTVLVPAFGSAPLLCGLMGLAGTGALAWGVSVLWRQRRRGSRRPGRTHDRAPDARVPE
;
A
#
# COMPACT_ATOMS: atom_id res chain seq x y z
N MET A 1 34.67 -3.70 33.80
CA MET A 1 33.85 -4.93 33.59
C MET A 1 34.73 -6.01 32.99
N SER A 2 34.80 -7.20 33.57
CA SER A 2 35.74 -8.25 33.14
C SER A 2 35.35 -8.84 31.77
N GLY A 3 36.33 -9.10 30.90
CA GLY A 3 36.12 -9.63 29.54
C GLY A 3 35.25 -10.89 29.48
N ARG A 4 35.17 -11.69 30.56
CA ARG A 4 34.28 -12.85 30.66
C ARG A 4 32.78 -12.51 30.53
N ARG A 5 32.34 -11.31 30.96
CA ARG A 5 30.91 -10.89 30.84
C ARG A 5 30.55 -10.43 29.43
N LEU A 6 31.50 -9.85 28.68
CA LEU A 6 31.30 -9.46 27.28
C LEU A 6 31.21 -10.69 26.35
N HIS A 7 32.02 -11.72 26.60
CA HIS A 7 31.99 -12.94 25.77
C HIS A 7 30.75 -13.81 25.99
N SER A 8 30.21 -13.87 27.22
CA SER A 8 28.93 -14.55 27.47
C SER A 8 27.76 -13.82 26.84
N LEU A 9 27.80 -12.49 26.79
CA LEU A 9 26.78 -11.66 26.14
C LEU A 9 26.79 -11.88 24.62
N ALA A 10 27.97 -11.89 23.98
CA ALA A 10 28.10 -12.14 22.54
C ALA A 10 27.66 -13.56 22.12
N ALA A 11 27.99 -14.57 22.91
CA ALA A 11 27.54 -15.95 22.66
C ALA A 11 26.03 -16.11 22.84
N TRP A 12 25.47 -15.45 23.86
CA TRP A 12 24.03 -15.43 24.10
C TRP A 12 23.32 -14.68 22.97
N LEU A 13 23.80 -13.51 22.56
CA LEU A 13 23.30 -12.73 21.41
C LEU A 13 23.39 -13.49 20.08
N ALA A 14 24.42 -14.32 19.86
CA ALA A 14 24.54 -15.14 18.65
C ALA A 14 23.57 -16.33 18.65
N MET A 15 23.36 -16.98 19.80
CA MET A 15 22.39 -18.08 19.92
C MET A 15 20.93 -17.59 19.91
N THR A 16 20.64 -16.48 20.59
CA THR A 16 19.32 -15.84 20.54
C THR A 16 19.08 -15.20 19.18
N GLY A 17 20.09 -14.58 18.57
CA GLY A 17 20.00 -14.03 17.21
C GLY A 17 19.82 -15.11 16.13
N GLY A 18 20.50 -16.26 16.25
CA GLY A 18 20.32 -17.41 15.36
C GLY A 18 18.95 -18.08 15.52
N GLY A 19 18.48 -18.24 16.76
CA GLY A 19 17.14 -18.75 17.04
C GLY A 19 16.03 -17.80 16.55
N LEU A 20 16.20 -16.50 16.77
CA LEU A 20 15.28 -15.46 16.29
C LEU A 20 15.24 -15.43 14.75
N GLY A 21 16.39 -15.60 14.08
CA GLY A 21 16.48 -15.68 12.63
C GLY A 21 15.73 -16.88 12.03
N ILE A 22 15.78 -18.04 12.69
CA ILE A 22 15.01 -19.23 12.26
C ILE A 22 13.51 -19.01 12.46
N VAL A 23 13.09 -18.49 13.62
CA VAL A 23 11.68 -18.17 13.89
C VAL A 23 11.15 -17.17 12.87
N LEU A 24 11.93 -16.12 12.57
CA LEU A 24 11.55 -15.14 11.56
C LEU A 24 11.45 -15.75 10.16
N ALA A 25 12.39 -16.63 9.78
CA ALA A 25 12.34 -17.32 8.50
C ALA A 25 11.10 -18.24 8.37
N PHE A 26 10.74 -18.95 9.44
CA PHE A 26 9.52 -19.76 9.47
C PHE A 26 8.25 -18.90 9.43
N TYR A 27 8.22 -17.79 10.17
CA TYR A 27 7.13 -16.83 10.13
C TYR A 27 6.92 -16.27 8.72
N VAL A 28 8.00 -15.81 8.09
CA VAL A 28 8.00 -15.33 6.69
C VAL A 28 7.53 -16.41 5.72
N ALA A 29 8.04 -17.63 5.85
CA ALA A 29 7.66 -18.73 4.96
C ALA A 29 6.18 -19.13 5.14
N ALA A 30 5.67 -19.09 6.38
CA ALA A 30 4.27 -19.38 6.68
C ALA A 30 3.34 -18.29 6.12
N HIS A 31 3.64 -17.01 6.33
CA HIS A 31 2.87 -15.90 5.76
C HIS A 31 2.93 -15.91 4.23
N ALA A 32 4.11 -16.08 3.63
CA ALA A 32 4.24 -16.22 2.18
C ALA A 32 3.41 -17.37 1.62
N TRP A 33 3.36 -18.49 2.33
CA TRP A 33 2.55 -19.64 1.96
C TRP A 33 1.05 -19.35 2.07
N GLU A 34 0.60 -18.74 3.15
CA GLU A 34 -0.80 -18.35 3.36
C GLU A 34 -1.26 -17.33 2.30
N HIS A 35 -0.48 -16.26 2.12
CA HIS A 35 -0.67 -15.26 1.08
C HIS A 35 -0.78 -15.91 -0.30
N SER A 36 0.11 -16.87 -0.64
CA SER A 36 0.11 -17.54 -1.95
C SER A 36 -1.16 -18.32 -2.28
N ARG A 37 -1.99 -18.59 -1.27
CA ARG A 37 -3.25 -19.32 -1.41
C ARG A 37 -4.47 -18.44 -1.40
N LEU A 38 -4.34 -17.16 -1.08
CA LEU A 38 -5.44 -16.22 -1.16
C LEU A 38 -5.85 -16.08 -2.64
N PRO A 39 -7.09 -16.41 -3.00
CA PRO A 39 -7.55 -16.23 -4.36
C PRO A 39 -7.61 -14.73 -4.66
N PHE A 40 -7.42 -14.37 -5.93
CA PHE A 40 -7.63 -12.98 -6.34
C PHE A 40 -9.07 -12.56 -5.97
N PRO A 41 -9.25 -11.44 -5.24
CA PRO A 41 -10.56 -11.01 -4.74
C PRO A 41 -11.51 -10.71 -5.90
N ALA A 42 -12.64 -11.42 -5.93
CA ALA A 42 -13.61 -11.33 -7.03
C ALA A 42 -14.24 -9.93 -7.17
N ASN A 43 -14.13 -9.10 -6.13
CA ASN A 43 -14.67 -7.76 -6.06
C ASN A 43 -13.67 -6.64 -6.37
N LEU A 44 -12.40 -6.96 -6.62
CA LEU A 44 -11.38 -5.97 -6.99
C LEU A 44 -11.16 -5.93 -8.51
N GLY A 45 -11.14 -4.72 -9.05
CA GLY A 45 -10.86 -4.46 -10.47
C GLY A 45 -12.11 -4.14 -11.28
N ASN A 46 -11.96 -3.25 -12.25
CA ASN A 46 -12.99 -2.50 -12.94
C ASN A 46 -14.02 -3.39 -13.65
N ALA A 47 -13.58 -4.40 -14.41
CA ALA A 47 -14.50 -5.31 -15.10
C ALA A 47 -15.28 -6.21 -14.12
N ARG A 48 -14.62 -6.70 -13.07
CA ARG A 48 -15.23 -7.58 -12.06
C ARG A 48 -16.18 -6.80 -11.16
N ALA A 49 -15.76 -5.64 -10.69
CA ALA A 49 -16.55 -4.72 -9.90
C ALA A 49 -17.81 -4.27 -10.67
N ALA A 50 -17.70 -3.93 -11.96
CA ALA A 50 -18.86 -3.61 -12.80
C ALA A 50 -19.84 -4.79 -12.89
N ALA A 51 -19.33 -6.01 -13.10
CA ALA A 51 -20.17 -7.22 -13.18
C ALA A 51 -20.89 -7.54 -11.85
N LEU A 52 -20.23 -7.32 -10.70
CA LEU A 52 -20.85 -7.47 -9.39
C LEU A 52 -21.85 -6.36 -9.07
N LEU A 53 -21.53 -5.12 -9.45
CA LEU A 53 -22.41 -3.97 -9.23
C LEU A 53 -23.70 -4.11 -10.04
N ALA A 54 -23.63 -4.62 -11.27
CA ALA A 54 -24.80 -4.88 -12.11
C ALA A 54 -25.76 -5.93 -11.54
N GLN A 55 -25.31 -6.79 -10.62
CA GLN A 55 -26.13 -7.78 -9.93
C GLN A 55 -26.77 -7.23 -8.66
N ARG A 56 -26.33 -6.07 -8.17
CA ARG A 56 -26.90 -5.46 -6.98
C ARG A 56 -28.25 -4.81 -7.32
N PRO A 57 -29.25 -4.91 -6.43
CA PRO A 57 -30.48 -4.15 -6.60
C PRO A 57 -30.13 -2.65 -6.59
N ASP A 58 -30.80 -1.90 -7.45
CA ASP A 58 -30.78 -0.43 -7.47
C ASP A 58 -31.76 0.05 -6.38
N PRO A 59 -31.32 0.41 -5.15
CA PRO A 59 -32.19 1.05 -4.17
C PRO A 59 -32.76 2.36 -4.73
N ALA A 60 -34.09 2.39 -4.92
CA ALA A 60 -34.81 3.36 -5.76
C ALA A 60 -34.59 4.87 -5.50
N GLU A 61 -33.88 5.29 -4.44
CA GLU A 61 -33.86 6.70 -4.02
C GLU A 61 -32.49 7.28 -3.59
N ARG A 62 -31.49 6.45 -3.23
CA ARG A 62 -30.27 6.93 -2.58
C ARG A 62 -29.03 6.11 -2.97
N LEU A 63 -28.05 6.80 -3.53
CA LEU A 63 -26.73 6.27 -3.85
C LEU A 63 -25.75 6.65 -2.74
N LYS A 64 -24.99 5.69 -2.22
CA LYS A 64 -23.85 5.94 -1.33
C LYS A 64 -22.65 5.13 -1.77
N PHE A 65 -21.49 5.76 -1.89
CA PHE A 65 -20.24 5.11 -2.29
C PHE A 65 -19.05 5.66 -1.51
N ALA A 66 -18.01 4.84 -1.41
CA ALA A 66 -16.79 5.17 -0.68
C ALA A 66 -15.65 5.52 -1.63
N ILE A 67 -14.72 6.35 -1.15
CA ILE A 67 -13.55 6.82 -1.88
C ILE A 67 -12.34 6.71 -0.96
N VAL A 68 -11.25 6.14 -1.48
CA VAL A 68 -9.95 6.05 -0.82
C VAL A 68 -8.86 6.25 -1.87
N GLY A 69 -7.88 7.13 -1.61
CA GLY A 69 -6.73 7.35 -2.49
C GLY A 69 -5.42 7.25 -1.74
N ASP A 70 -4.32 6.99 -2.45
CA ASP A 70 -2.95 7.03 -1.92
C ASP A 70 -2.77 6.07 -0.73
N ILE A 71 -2.95 4.76 -0.97
CA ILE A 71 -2.70 3.71 0.04
C ILE A 71 -1.19 3.45 0.15
N ASN A 72 -0.55 3.25 -0.99
CA ASN A 72 0.89 3.09 -1.17
C ASN A 72 1.48 2.03 -0.22
N ASN A 73 2.15 2.47 0.84
CA ASN A 73 2.83 1.62 1.82
C ASN A 73 2.09 1.52 3.16
N GLY A 74 0.99 2.24 3.35
CA GLY A 74 0.27 2.32 4.63
C GLY A 74 -0.95 1.42 4.66
N VAL A 75 -0.73 0.12 4.48
CA VAL A 75 -1.78 -0.91 4.43
C VAL A 75 -2.54 -1.01 5.75
N GLU A 76 -1.90 -0.69 6.87
CA GLU A 76 -2.48 -0.72 8.22
C GLU A 76 -3.51 0.40 8.40
N THR A 77 -3.21 1.58 7.84
CA THR A 77 -4.17 2.67 7.75
C THR A 77 -5.31 2.29 6.83
N PHE A 78 -5.02 1.63 5.71
CA PHE A 78 -6.05 1.16 4.79
C PHE A 78 -6.97 0.12 5.45
N GLU A 79 -6.43 -0.83 6.21
CA GLU A 79 -7.23 -1.76 7.00
C GLU A 79 -8.14 -1.04 8.00
N ALA A 80 -7.64 -0.02 8.68
CA ALA A 80 -8.45 0.80 9.59
C ALA A 80 -9.55 1.58 8.84
N VAL A 81 -9.25 2.11 7.66
CA VAL A 81 -10.24 2.73 6.75
C VAL A 81 -11.32 1.72 6.38
N ILE A 82 -10.95 0.49 6.00
CA ILE A 82 -11.89 -0.56 5.61
C ILE A 82 -12.70 -1.06 6.80
N ALA A 83 -12.08 -1.19 7.98
CA ALA A 83 -12.77 -1.54 9.21
C ALA A 83 -13.89 -0.53 9.52
N ARG A 84 -13.58 0.77 9.41
CA ARG A 84 -14.57 1.84 9.58
C ARG A 84 -15.63 1.85 8.48
N LEU A 85 -15.24 1.57 7.23
CA LEU A 85 -16.17 1.47 6.09
C LEU A 85 -17.22 0.38 6.30
N ARG A 86 -16.85 -0.77 6.89
CA ARG A 86 -17.82 -1.86 7.15
C ARG A 86 -18.89 -1.50 8.18
N GLU A 87 -18.68 -0.47 8.99
CA GLU A 87 -19.71 0.05 9.91
C GLU A 87 -20.77 0.89 9.18
N GLU A 88 -20.49 1.31 7.94
CA GLU A 88 -21.41 2.09 7.12
C GLU A 88 -22.44 1.22 6.42
N LYS A 89 -23.70 1.65 6.51
CA LYS A 89 -24.82 1.00 5.82
C LYS A 89 -24.99 1.54 4.40
N ASP A 90 -25.51 0.66 3.54
CA ASP A 90 -25.92 0.94 2.16
C ASP A 90 -24.83 1.52 1.25
N VAL A 91 -23.56 1.25 1.55
CA VAL A 91 -22.47 1.59 0.62
C VAL A 91 -22.50 0.62 -0.55
N SER A 92 -22.59 1.15 -1.76
CA SER A 92 -22.80 0.37 -2.99
C SER A 92 -21.49 -0.17 -3.57
N PHE A 93 -20.42 0.63 -3.53
CA PHE A 93 -19.09 0.30 -4.06
C PHE A 93 -18.02 1.22 -3.46
N LEU A 94 -16.76 0.85 -3.68
CA LEU A 94 -15.56 1.60 -3.32
C LEU A 94 -14.81 2.05 -4.59
N LEU A 95 -14.34 3.29 -4.60
CA LEU A 95 -13.44 3.85 -5.61
C LEU A 95 -12.05 4.01 -5.01
N LEU A 96 -11.05 3.38 -5.63
CA LEU A 96 -9.63 3.55 -5.32
C LEU A 96 -9.00 4.53 -6.31
N LEU A 97 -8.47 5.64 -5.81
CA LEU A 97 -7.99 6.77 -6.62
C LEU A 97 -6.51 6.64 -7.07
N GLY A 98 -5.98 5.43 -7.15
CA GLY A 98 -4.59 5.16 -7.55
C GLY A 98 -3.56 5.31 -6.45
N ASP A 99 -2.32 5.03 -6.79
CA ASP A 99 -1.18 4.80 -5.89
C ASP A 99 -1.53 3.78 -4.81
N CYS A 100 -2.06 2.64 -5.26
CA CYS A 100 -2.37 1.51 -4.38
C CYS A 100 -1.12 0.68 -4.09
N ALA A 101 -0.24 0.53 -5.09
CA ALA A 101 1.10 0.01 -4.91
C ALA A 101 2.12 1.15 -4.72
N ALA A 102 3.21 0.86 -4.01
CA ALA A 102 4.23 1.86 -3.69
C ALA A 102 5.19 2.18 -4.84
N ASP A 103 5.32 1.24 -5.78
CA ASP A 103 6.16 1.34 -6.98
C ASP A 103 5.57 0.44 -8.07
N PRO A 104 5.86 0.73 -9.35
CA PRO A 104 5.34 -0.02 -10.49
C PRO A 104 6.04 -1.38 -10.59
N ASN A 105 5.67 -2.29 -9.70
CA ASN A 105 6.29 -3.60 -9.51
C ASN A 105 5.18 -4.65 -9.33
N PRO A 106 5.20 -5.74 -10.13
CA PRO A 106 4.16 -6.76 -10.04
C PRO A 106 4.02 -7.40 -8.65
N HIS A 107 5.11 -7.52 -7.89
CA HIS A 107 5.07 -8.06 -6.52
C HIS A 107 4.43 -7.10 -5.51
N LEU A 108 4.58 -5.78 -5.71
CA LEU A 108 3.89 -4.79 -4.86
C LEU A 108 2.39 -4.74 -5.18
N HIS A 109 2.00 -4.93 -6.44
CA HIS A 109 0.60 -5.11 -6.80
C HIS A 109 0.01 -6.40 -6.23
N ASP A 110 0.73 -7.52 -6.30
CA ASP A 110 0.31 -8.79 -5.70
C ASP A 110 0.19 -8.68 -4.18
N TYR A 111 1.13 -7.98 -3.53
CA TYR A 111 1.04 -7.65 -2.11
C TYR A 111 -0.23 -6.86 -1.81
N PHE A 112 -0.46 -5.72 -2.46
CA PHE A 112 -1.67 -4.90 -2.27
C PHE A 112 -2.97 -5.69 -2.46
N VAL A 113 -3.05 -6.55 -3.50
CA VAL A 113 -4.22 -7.38 -3.77
C VAL A 113 -4.54 -8.32 -2.61
N ARG A 114 -3.51 -8.81 -1.92
CA ARG A 114 -3.66 -9.75 -0.79
C ARG A 114 -4.06 -9.03 0.47
N GLU A 115 -3.41 -7.92 0.80
CA GLU A 115 -3.85 -7.05 1.92
C GLU A 115 -5.32 -6.65 1.71
N PHE A 116 -5.71 -6.29 0.48
CA PHE A 116 -7.10 -6.01 0.14
C PHE A 116 -8.01 -7.20 0.43
N ALA A 117 -7.62 -8.43 0.04
CA ALA A 117 -8.41 -9.63 0.28
C ALA A 117 -8.57 -9.93 1.77
N GLU A 118 -7.54 -9.70 2.57
CA GLU A 118 -7.52 -9.93 4.02
C GLU A 118 -8.45 -8.98 4.79
N THR A 119 -8.69 -7.78 4.26
CA THR A 119 -9.69 -6.88 4.84
C THR A 119 -11.10 -7.47 4.89
N GLY A 120 -11.38 -8.49 4.07
CA GLY A 120 -12.69 -9.14 3.97
C GLY A 120 -13.78 -8.23 3.39
N LEU A 121 -13.40 -7.12 2.72
CA LEU A 121 -14.37 -6.23 2.07
C LEU A 121 -15.06 -6.96 0.92
N ALA A 122 -16.40 -6.94 0.90
CA ALA A 122 -17.23 -7.57 -0.14
C ALA A 122 -17.85 -6.57 -1.14
N LEU A 123 -17.54 -5.27 -1.00
CA LEU A 123 -18.03 -4.24 -1.92
C LEU A 123 -17.33 -4.35 -3.27
N PRO A 124 -18.02 -4.09 -4.40
CA PRO A 124 -17.35 -3.92 -5.69
C PRO A 124 -16.38 -2.74 -5.56
N THR A 125 -15.14 -2.95 -5.98
CA THR A 125 -14.05 -2.00 -5.83
C THR A 125 -13.44 -1.69 -7.18
N PHE A 126 -13.64 -0.45 -7.62
CA PHE A 126 -13.05 0.11 -8.83
C PHE A 126 -11.72 0.76 -8.49
N ILE A 127 -10.80 0.77 -9.45
CA ILE A 127 -9.44 1.26 -9.26
C ILE A 127 -8.95 1.97 -10.53
N VAL A 128 -8.36 3.15 -10.35
CA VAL A 128 -7.57 3.84 -11.39
C VAL A 128 -6.09 3.74 -11.05
N ALA A 129 -5.23 3.79 -12.06
CA ALA A 129 -3.79 3.80 -11.84
C ALA A 129 -3.31 5.19 -11.40
N GLY A 130 -2.40 5.25 -10.44
CA GLY A 130 -1.57 6.41 -10.10
C GLY A 130 -0.16 6.33 -10.70
N ASN A 131 0.68 7.35 -10.46
CA ASN A 131 2.04 7.37 -11.00
C ASN A 131 2.97 6.35 -10.33
N HIS A 132 2.65 5.89 -9.13
CA HIS A 132 3.39 4.80 -8.48
C HIS A 132 2.92 3.42 -8.93
N ASP A 133 1.77 3.30 -9.61
CA ASP A 133 1.26 2.00 -10.03
C ASP A 133 1.82 1.53 -11.39
N VAL A 134 2.14 2.45 -12.32
CA VAL A 134 2.51 2.08 -13.70
C VAL A 134 3.76 2.78 -14.23
N ASP A 135 4.62 2.00 -14.87
CA ASP A 135 5.82 2.46 -15.60
C ASP A 135 6.15 1.49 -16.74
N ALA A 136 6.40 2.02 -17.94
CA ALA A 136 6.60 1.23 -19.15
C ALA A 136 7.81 0.27 -19.10
N GLY A 137 8.79 0.51 -18.23
CA GLY A 137 9.97 -0.33 -18.08
C GLY A 137 9.88 -1.39 -16.99
N LYS A 138 8.81 -1.38 -16.18
CA LYS A 138 8.69 -2.24 -14.99
C LYS A 138 7.34 -2.94 -14.86
N PHE A 139 6.26 -2.17 -14.86
CA PHE A 139 4.88 -2.66 -14.76
C PHE A 139 3.98 -1.74 -15.59
N ASP A 140 3.67 -2.14 -16.81
CA ASP A 140 2.99 -1.27 -17.77
C ASP A 140 1.45 -1.30 -17.67
N TYR A 141 0.78 -0.49 -18.49
CA TYR A 141 -0.69 -0.50 -18.56
C TYR A 141 -1.26 -1.84 -19.00
N THR A 142 -0.55 -2.63 -19.82
CA THR A 142 -1.02 -3.96 -20.23
C THR A 142 -1.12 -4.90 -19.02
N GLN A 143 -0.11 -4.86 -18.16
CA GLN A 143 -0.06 -5.64 -16.93
C GLN A 143 -1.11 -5.14 -15.92
N PHE A 144 -1.23 -3.82 -15.75
CA PHE A 144 -2.28 -3.22 -14.92
C PHE A 144 -3.67 -3.65 -15.40
N GLU A 145 -3.94 -3.54 -16.71
CA GLU A 145 -5.23 -3.86 -17.31
C GLU A 145 -5.54 -5.36 -17.25
N SER A 146 -4.52 -6.22 -17.32
CA SER A 146 -4.68 -7.65 -17.09
C SER A 146 -5.07 -7.98 -15.65
N LEU A 147 -4.59 -7.20 -14.67
CA LEU A 147 -4.83 -7.45 -13.25
C LEU A 147 -6.18 -6.88 -12.81
N TYR A 148 -6.41 -5.60 -13.11
CA TYR A 148 -7.53 -4.83 -12.62
C TYR A 148 -8.62 -4.57 -13.68
N GLY A 149 -8.43 -4.94 -14.94
CA GLY A 149 -9.33 -4.55 -16.03
C GLY A 149 -8.99 -3.16 -16.60
N PRO A 150 -9.79 -2.63 -17.54
CA PRO A 150 -9.42 -1.46 -18.34
C PRO A 150 -9.01 -0.26 -17.48
N ALA A 151 -7.92 0.42 -17.85
CA ALA A 151 -7.42 1.59 -17.12
C ALA A 151 -8.34 2.81 -17.31
N ASN A 152 -9.03 2.88 -18.45
CA ASN A 152 -10.08 3.84 -18.72
C ASN A 152 -11.40 3.08 -18.90
N PHE A 153 -12.41 3.44 -18.13
CA PHE A 153 -13.69 2.74 -18.11
C PHE A 153 -14.81 3.65 -17.65
N SER A 154 -16.04 3.24 -17.90
CA SER A 154 -17.22 3.89 -17.36
C SER A 154 -18.28 2.87 -17.00
N PHE A 155 -19.14 3.24 -16.06
CA PHE A 155 -20.32 2.46 -15.72
C PHE A 155 -21.46 3.41 -15.32
N ARG A 156 -22.69 2.93 -15.46
CA ARG A 156 -23.89 3.62 -15.00
C ARG A 156 -24.46 2.89 -13.81
N PHE A 157 -24.91 3.65 -12.82
CA PHE A 157 -25.55 3.11 -11.62
C PHE A 157 -26.45 4.21 -11.03
N HIS A 158 -27.68 3.89 -10.63
CA HIS A 158 -28.66 4.89 -10.14
C HIS A 158 -28.97 6.05 -11.10
N GLY A 159 -28.88 5.82 -12.41
CA GLY A 159 -29.05 6.88 -13.41
C GLY A 159 -27.92 7.92 -13.41
N ASP A 160 -26.84 7.69 -12.66
CA ASP A 160 -25.63 8.49 -12.65
C ASP A 160 -24.52 7.78 -13.47
N LEU A 161 -23.60 8.57 -14.03
CA LEU A 161 -22.43 8.10 -14.75
C LEU A 161 -21.18 8.19 -13.89
N PHE A 162 -20.39 7.13 -13.90
CA PHE A 162 -19.07 7.07 -13.29
C PHE A 162 -18.03 6.85 -14.39
N VAL A 163 -16.99 7.67 -14.42
CA VAL A 163 -15.89 7.58 -15.40
C VAL A 163 -14.56 7.51 -14.66
N GLY A 164 -13.88 6.37 -14.78
CA GLY A 164 -12.55 6.15 -14.21
C GLY A 164 -11.47 6.40 -15.26
N LEU A 165 -10.50 7.26 -14.95
CA LEU A 165 -9.39 7.64 -15.85
C LEU A 165 -8.04 7.29 -15.20
N GLY A 166 -7.45 6.17 -15.59
CA GLY A 166 -6.13 5.73 -15.12
C GLY A 166 -4.98 6.11 -16.05
N GLY A 167 -5.26 6.59 -17.26
CA GLY A 167 -4.27 6.71 -18.34
C GLY A 167 -3.55 8.07 -18.46
N LEU A 168 -3.42 8.86 -17.40
CA LEU A 168 -2.96 10.27 -17.51
C LEU A 168 -1.43 10.46 -17.41
N HIS A 169 -0.68 9.40 -17.10
CA HIS A 169 0.73 9.47 -16.69
C HIS A 169 1.74 9.60 -17.85
N THR A 170 1.34 9.27 -19.07
CA THR A 170 2.20 9.42 -20.26
C THR A 170 1.49 10.23 -21.35
N PRO A 171 2.20 11.01 -22.20
CA PRO A 171 1.55 11.80 -23.23
C PRO A 171 0.70 10.99 -24.21
N GLN A 172 1.15 9.79 -24.59
CA GLN A 172 0.42 8.90 -25.49
C GLN A 172 -0.89 8.41 -24.86
N LYS A 173 -0.82 7.80 -23.66
CA LYS A 173 -2.00 7.28 -22.96
C LYS A 173 -2.94 8.41 -22.54
N ARG A 174 -2.41 9.62 -22.25
CA ARG A 174 -3.23 10.79 -21.92
C ARG A 174 -4.15 11.18 -23.07
N ARG A 175 -3.64 11.25 -24.30
CA ARG A 175 -4.49 11.54 -25.48
C ARG A 175 -5.61 10.52 -25.65
N GLU A 176 -5.30 9.24 -25.50
CA GLU A 176 -6.30 8.16 -25.55
C GLU A 176 -7.36 8.31 -24.45
N THR A 177 -6.93 8.71 -23.25
CA THR A 177 -7.78 8.93 -22.08
C THR A 177 -8.71 10.14 -22.26
N LEU A 178 -8.20 11.25 -22.79
CA LEU A 178 -9.00 12.45 -23.06
C LEU A 178 -10.03 12.19 -24.17
N ALA A 179 -9.65 11.48 -25.24
CA ALA A 179 -10.56 11.09 -26.30
C ALA A 179 -11.67 10.14 -25.78
N PHE A 180 -11.31 9.18 -24.93
CA PHE A 180 -12.27 8.30 -24.25
C PHE A 180 -13.26 9.10 -23.39
N LEU A 181 -12.76 10.05 -22.60
CA LEU A 181 -13.58 10.90 -21.75
C LEU A 181 -14.59 11.70 -22.57
N GLU A 182 -14.13 12.41 -23.61
CA GLU A 182 -15.01 13.24 -24.45
C GLU A 182 -16.11 12.39 -25.12
N HIS A 183 -15.74 11.25 -25.69
CA HIS A 183 -16.72 10.35 -26.30
C HIS A 183 -17.74 9.84 -25.28
N THR A 184 -17.27 9.40 -24.10
CA THR A 184 -18.14 8.88 -23.03
C THR A 184 -19.11 9.94 -22.54
N LEU A 185 -18.63 11.17 -22.30
CA LEU A 185 -19.47 12.27 -21.82
C LEU A 185 -20.51 12.68 -22.86
N ARG A 186 -20.11 12.82 -24.13
CA ARG A 186 -21.01 13.16 -25.23
C ARG A 186 -22.16 12.17 -25.37
N ASP A 187 -21.85 10.89 -25.33
CA ASP A 187 -22.83 9.83 -25.55
C ASP A 187 -23.76 9.64 -24.35
N ALA A 188 -23.24 9.78 -23.13
CA ALA A 188 -23.99 9.52 -21.92
C ALA A 188 -24.79 10.71 -21.41
N ARG A 189 -24.32 11.95 -21.64
CA ARG A 189 -24.88 13.14 -20.99
C ARG A 189 -26.39 13.30 -21.13
N PRO A 190 -27.02 13.02 -22.29
CA PRO A 190 -28.47 13.18 -22.44
C PRO A 190 -29.32 12.26 -21.55
N ALA A 191 -28.73 11.19 -21.02
CA ALA A 191 -29.45 10.10 -20.35
C ALA A 191 -29.07 9.89 -18.88
N VAL A 192 -28.28 10.80 -18.28
CA VAL A 192 -27.78 10.65 -16.90
C VAL A 192 -28.08 11.88 -16.05
N ARG A 193 -28.35 11.66 -14.77
CA ARG A 193 -28.64 12.71 -13.80
C ARG A 193 -27.36 13.44 -13.42
N ARG A 194 -26.38 12.69 -12.90
CA ARG A 194 -25.08 13.20 -12.48
C ARG A 194 -23.93 12.50 -13.19
N ILE A 195 -22.78 13.16 -13.22
CA ILE A 195 -21.53 12.61 -13.72
C ILE A 195 -20.45 12.77 -12.67
N TYR A 196 -19.82 11.66 -12.31
CA TYR A 196 -18.68 11.56 -11.44
C TYR A 196 -17.47 11.09 -12.26
N VAL A 197 -16.40 11.87 -12.26
CA VAL A 197 -15.12 11.47 -12.85
C VAL A 197 -14.15 11.20 -11.71
N PHE A 198 -13.35 10.16 -11.80
CA PHE A 198 -12.30 9.87 -10.82
C PHE A 198 -11.02 9.43 -11.50
N MET A 199 -9.90 9.91 -10.96
CA MET A 199 -8.57 9.72 -11.51
C MET A 199 -7.54 9.84 -10.38
N HIS A 200 -6.27 9.62 -10.67
CA HIS A 200 -5.23 9.90 -9.68
C HIS A 200 -4.79 11.37 -9.70
N PHE A 201 -4.45 11.90 -10.89
CA PHE A 201 -4.02 13.29 -11.09
C PHE A 201 -5.17 14.19 -11.53
N ALA A 202 -5.66 15.07 -10.66
CA ALA A 202 -6.47 16.20 -11.10
C ALA A 202 -5.59 17.33 -11.68
N PRO A 203 -6.10 18.17 -12.60
CA PRO A 203 -5.35 19.32 -13.07
C PRO A 203 -5.10 20.36 -11.97
N THR A 204 -3.88 20.89 -11.92
CA THR A 204 -3.38 21.86 -10.92
C THR A 204 -4.30 23.07 -10.70
N ALA A 205 -4.76 23.68 -11.80
CA ALA A 205 -5.61 24.87 -11.74
C ALA A 205 -7.00 24.59 -11.14
N ALA A 206 -7.43 23.33 -11.13
CA ALA A 206 -8.73 22.92 -10.60
C ALA A 206 -8.64 22.23 -9.24
N SER A 207 -7.48 21.74 -8.81
CA SER A 207 -7.32 21.14 -7.47
C SER A 207 -7.15 22.19 -6.36
N GLY A 208 -6.85 23.44 -6.73
CA GLY A 208 -6.49 24.50 -5.77
C GLY A 208 -5.10 24.31 -5.15
N ILE A 209 -4.33 23.32 -5.63
CA ILE A 209 -2.99 22.97 -5.14
C ILE A 209 -1.98 23.17 -6.30
N PRO A 210 -1.18 24.25 -6.28
CA PRO A 210 -0.15 24.59 -7.28
C PRO A 210 1.08 23.66 -7.17
N THR A 211 0.89 22.38 -7.50
CA THR A 211 1.97 21.38 -7.63
C THR A 211 1.66 20.45 -8.82
N ASP A 212 2.70 19.83 -9.39
CA ASP A 212 2.84 18.67 -10.31
C ASP A 212 1.64 18.09 -11.13
N GLY A 213 0.55 18.82 -11.35
CA GLY A 213 -0.50 18.42 -12.29
C GLY A 213 -0.06 18.63 -13.74
N PHE A 214 -0.77 18.03 -14.70
CA PHE A 214 -0.40 18.05 -16.11
C PHE A 214 -0.87 19.33 -16.83
N ASP A 215 -0.06 19.79 -17.80
CA ASP A 215 -0.21 21.08 -18.49
C ASP A 215 -1.48 21.23 -19.35
N ASP A 216 -2.15 20.13 -19.73
CA ASP A 216 -3.39 20.15 -20.53
C ASP A 216 -4.65 20.46 -19.69
N SER A 217 -4.50 21.22 -18.59
CA SER A 217 -5.57 21.48 -17.63
C SER A 217 -6.76 22.21 -18.25
N THR A 218 -6.53 23.06 -19.24
CA THR A 218 -7.57 23.91 -19.83
C THR A 218 -8.55 23.12 -20.70
N GLU A 219 -8.07 22.25 -21.58
CA GLU A 219 -8.93 21.42 -22.43
C GLU A 219 -9.73 20.44 -21.58
N PHE A 220 -9.08 19.82 -20.60
CA PHE A 220 -9.73 18.93 -19.66
C PHE A 220 -10.83 19.64 -18.86
N GLN A 221 -10.53 20.80 -18.26
CA GLN A 221 -11.53 21.58 -17.52
C GLN A 221 -12.69 22.03 -18.41
N ALA A 222 -12.41 22.54 -19.61
CA ALA A 222 -13.44 22.95 -20.56
C ALA A 222 -14.36 21.79 -20.94
N LEU A 223 -13.83 20.58 -21.08
CA LEU A 223 -14.61 19.39 -21.34
C LEU A 223 -15.56 19.05 -20.16
N LEU A 224 -15.04 19.08 -18.94
CA LEU A 224 -15.85 18.83 -17.74
C LEU A 224 -16.98 19.85 -17.58
N GLU A 225 -16.69 21.12 -17.83
CA GLU A 225 -17.66 22.22 -17.78
C GLU A 225 -18.73 22.10 -18.87
N THR A 226 -18.31 21.84 -20.12
CA THR A 226 -19.21 21.68 -21.27
C THR A 226 -20.24 20.59 -21.02
N TYR A 227 -19.81 19.46 -20.45
CA TYR A 227 -20.68 18.33 -20.14
C TYR A 227 -21.27 18.37 -18.73
N ARG A 228 -21.08 19.45 -17.97
CA ARG A 228 -21.64 19.66 -16.62
C ARG A 228 -21.34 18.50 -15.68
N VAL A 229 -20.07 18.10 -15.61
CA VAL A 229 -19.60 17.12 -14.63
C VAL A 229 -19.83 17.67 -13.22
N ASN A 230 -20.34 16.83 -12.32
CA ASN A 230 -20.68 17.26 -10.96
C ASN A 230 -19.47 17.19 -10.05
N TYR A 231 -18.70 16.11 -10.16
CA TYR A 231 -17.59 15.81 -9.27
C TYR A 231 -16.41 15.24 -10.03
N VAL A 232 -15.22 15.67 -9.63
CA VAL A 232 -13.93 15.08 -9.96
C VAL A 232 -13.26 14.65 -8.65
N PHE A 233 -13.00 13.36 -8.52
CA PHE A 233 -12.27 12.81 -7.38
C PHE A 233 -10.83 12.51 -7.77
N SER A 234 -9.86 12.90 -6.92
CA SER A 234 -8.45 12.65 -7.16
C SER A 234 -7.64 12.31 -5.91
N GLY A 235 -6.51 11.63 -6.09
CA GLY A 235 -5.52 11.38 -5.05
C GLY A 235 -4.33 12.33 -5.19
N HIS A 236 -3.12 11.76 -5.19
CA HIS A 236 -1.84 12.35 -5.57
C HIS A 236 -1.27 13.41 -4.61
N TYR A 237 -2.09 14.32 -4.11
CA TYR A 237 -1.61 15.39 -3.22
C TYR A 237 -1.46 14.96 -1.75
N HIS A 238 -1.81 13.70 -1.44
CA HIS A 238 -1.69 13.08 -0.12
C HIS A 238 -2.33 13.90 1.02
N ARG A 239 -3.51 14.48 0.73
CA ARG A 239 -4.30 15.30 1.66
C ARG A 239 -5.78 15.32 1.27
N LEU A 240 -6.61 15.90 2.13
CA LEU A 240 -7.95 16.33 1.78
C LEU A 240 -7.93 17.76 1.23
N ALA A 241 -8.54 18.00 0.08
CA ALA A 241 -8.82 19.34 -0.41
C ALA A 241 -10.13 19.36 -1.21
N ARG A 242 -10.89 20.45 -1.10
CA ARG A 242 -12.14 20.64 -1.82
C ARG A 242 -12.16 22.02 -2.44
N THR A 243 -12.46 22.08 -3.73
CA THR A 243 -12.71 23.34 -4.43
C THR A 243 -13.83 23.17 -5.44
N GLU A 244 -14.39 24.27 -5.89
CA GLU A 244 -15.44 24.30 -6.89
C GLU A 244 -15.10 25.34 -7.95
N VAL A 245 -15.04 24.90 -9.20
CA VAL A 245 -14.72 25.76 -10.34
C VAL A 245 -15.80 25.58 -11.39
N ASN A 246 -16.48 26.67 -11.76
CA ASN A 246 -17.52 26.68 -12.79
C ASN A 246 -18.61 25.59 -12.61
N GLY A 247 -18.98 25.32 -11.35
CA GLY A 247 -20.01 24.34 -10.98
C GLY A 247 -19.54 22.87 -10.97
N VAL A 248 -18.25 22.61 -11.20
CA VAL A 248 -17.61 21.31 -11.04
C VAL A 248 -16.92 21.27 -9.67
N VAL A 249 -17.26 20.28 -8.84
CA VAL A 249 -16.59 20.07 -7.55
C VAL A 249 -15.36 19.20 -7.75
N TYR A 250 -14.21 19.66 -7.28
CA TYR A 250 -12.96 18.89 -7.24
C TYR A 250 -12.67 18.52 -5.79
N LEU A 251 -12.66 17.22 -5.51
CA LEU A 251 -12.39 16.68 -4.18
C LEU A 251 -11.17 15.77 -4.24
N VAL A 252 -10.08 16.26 -3.66
CA VAL A 252 -8.86 15.50 -3.42
C VAL A 252 -9.02 14.70 -2.14
N SER A 253 -8.80 13.38 -2.20
CA SER A 253 -8.90 12.46 -1.06
C SER A 253 -7.70 11.50 -1.02
N GLY A 254 -6.53 12.04 -0.66
CA GLY A 254 -5.28 11.29 -0.57
C GLY A 254 -4.89 10.84 0.83
N GLY A 255 -5.86 10.38 1.63
CA GLY A 255 -5.65 10.00 3.03
C GLY A 255 -5.63 8.50 3.30
N GLY A 256 -5.53 7.66 2.27
CA GLY A 256 -5.78 6.22 2.37
C GLY A 256 -4.71 5.42 3.13
N GLY A 257 -3.48 5.92 3.19
CA GLY A 257 -2.42 5.30 4.00
C GLY A 257 -1.01 5.82 3.74
N ALA A 258 -0.76 6.38 2.56
CA ALA A 258 0.52 6.96 2.20
C ALA A 258 0.94 8.07 3.17
N ARG A 259 2.24 8.30 3.27
CA ARG A 259 2.77 9.42 4.04
C ARG A 259 2.16 10.73 3.54
N LEU A 260 1.51 11.45 4.44
CA LEU A 260 0.91 12.75 4.16
C LEU A 260 1.97 13.77 3.74
N ARG A 261 1.64 14.60 2.74
CA ARG A 261 2.58 15.57 2.15
C ARG A 261 2.56 16.88 2.93
N HIS A 262 3.57 17.10 3.78
CA HIS A 262 3.82 18.43 4.36
C HIS A 262 4.51 19.30 3.31
N ASP A 263 3.86 20.39 2.91
CA ASP A 263 4.38 21.37 1.96
C ASP A 263 3.99 22.80 2.39
N GLN A 264 4.03 23.74 1.46
CA GLN A 264 3.70 25.15 1.68
C GLN A 264 2.25 25.45 2.11
N PHE A 265 1.35 24.45 2.14
CA PHE A 265 -0.05 24.59 2.56
C PHE A 265 -0.32 24.31 4.05
N GLU A 266 0.72 24.35 4.88
CA GLU A 266 0.63 24.01 6.31
C GLU A 266 0.01 22.61 6.52
N ASP A 267 -0.45 22.31 7.74
CA ASP A 267 -1.04 21.02 8.09
C ASP A 267 -2.53 20.90 7.69
N ILE A 268 -3.02 21.75 6.78
CA ILE A 268 -4.41 21.77 6.35
C ILE A 268 -4.72 20.53 5.50
N GLY A 269 -5.73 19.77 5.93
CA GLY A 269 -6.17 18.55 5.25
C GLY A 269 -5.22 17.37 5.43
N LEU A 270 -4.20 17.47 6.30
CA LEU A 270 -3.22 16.41 6.56
C LEU A 270 -3.74 15.45 7.64
N PHE A 271 -4.58 14.51 7.24
CA PHE A 271 -4.99 13.39 8.07
C PHE A 271 -5.48 12.23 7.22
N HIS A 272 -5.36 11.02 7.75
CA HIS A 272 -5.94 9.84 7.14
C HIS A 272 -7.46 9.86 7.28
N HIS A 273 -8.18 9.45 6.24
CA HIS A 273 -9.63 9.57 6.22
C HIS A 273 -10.30 8.59 5.27
N LEU A 274 -11.55 8.28 5.58
CA LEU A 274 -12.51 7.68 4.67
C LEU A 274 -13.42 8.78 4.11
N THR A 275 -13.57 8.84 2.80
CA THR A 275 -14.53 9.73 2.14
C THR A 275 -15.75 8.93 1.71
N LEU A 276 -16.95 9.38 2.11
CA LEU A 276 -18.22 8.85 1.63
C LEU A 276 -18.97 9.93 0.86
N ILE A 277 -19.48 9.57 -0.30
CA ILE A 277 -20.38 10.40 -1.08
C ILE A 277 -21.77 9.79 -1.01
N GLU A 278 -22.73 10.63 -0.67
CA GLU A 278 -24.14 10.27 -0.61
C GLU A 278 -24.94 11.19 -1.53
N ALA A 279 -25.70 10.60 -2.45
CA ALA A 279 -26.40 11.33 -3.48
C ALA A 279 -27.86 10.85 -3.54
N GLY A 280 -28.80 11.77 -3.27
CA GLY A 280 -30.23 11.47 -3.20
C GLY A 280 -31.05 12.76 -3.22
N ASN A 281 -32.30 12.71 -3.70
CA ASN A 281 -33.22 13.85 -3.67
C ASN A 281 -32.67 15.18 -4.24
N GLY A 282 -31.82 15.10 -5.27
CA GLY A 282 -31.21 16.27 -5.92
C GLY A 282 -30.02 16.87 -5.17
N VAL A 283 -29.67 16.35 -4.00
CA VAL A 283 -28.52 16.79 -3.19
C VAL A 283 -27.40 15.75 -3.27
N THR A 284 -26.15 16.21 -3.15
CA THR A 284 -24.98 15.37 -2.91
C THR A 284 -24.29 15.87 -1.65
N SER A 285 -24.03 14.97 -0.69
CA SER A 285 -23.33 15.25 0.56
C SER A 285 -22.02 14.48 0.62
N GLU A 286 -21.01 15.15 1.15
CA GLU A 286 -19.65 14.64 1.35
C GLU A 286 -19.46 14.39 2.84
N HIS A 287 -19.12 13.17 3.23
CA HIS A 287 -18.83 12.82 4.62
C HIS A 287 -17.36 12.39 4.71
N ILE A 288 -16.56 13.22 5.37
CA ILE A 288 -15.14 12.94 5.63
C ILE A 288 -15.03 12.41 7.06
N ILE A 289 -14.60 11.16 7.18
CA ILE A 289 -14.43 10.48 8.47
C ILE A 289 -12.94 10.35 8.74
N PRO A 290 -12.37 11.12 9.69
CA PRO A 290 -10.97 10.97 10.07
C PRO A 290 -10.71 9.56 10.61
N ILE A 291 -9.61 8.97 10.16
CA ILE A 291 -9.10 7.71 10.66
C ILE A 291 -7.91 8.03 11.58
N PRO A 292 -8.00 7.70 12.88
CA PRO A 292 -6.89 7.92 13.77
C PRO A 292 -5.68 7.11 13.30
N PRO A 293 -4.45 7.63 13.50
CA PRO A 293 -3.26 6.87 13.16
C PRO A 293 -3.30 5.52 13.88
N ALA A 294 -3.06 4.44 13.14
CA ALA A 294 -2.89 3.12 13.73
C ALA A 294 -1.83 3.20 14.84
N SER A 295 -2.02 2.44 15.93
CA SER A 295 -1.05 2.44 17.03
C SER A 295 0.36 2.11 16.51
N LEU A 296 1.43 2.60 17.14
CA LEU A 296 2.81 2.29 16.75
C LEU A 296 3.11 0.76 16.70
N VAL A 297 2.31 -0.04 17.40
CA VAL A 297 2.38 -1.50 17.38
C VAL A 297 1.69 -2.07 16.14
N ALA A 298 0.59 -1.47 15.70
CA ALA A 298 -0.16 -1.84 14.51
C ALA A 298 0.52 -1.36 13.21
N GLN A 299 1.17 -0.19 13.19
CA GLN A 299 2.08 0.26 12.10
C GLN A 299 3.42 -0.53 12.09
N GLY A 300 3.40 -1.76 12.61
CA GLY A 300 4.52 -2.41 13.25
C GLY A 300 5.63 -2.86 12.31
N LEU A 301 6.70 -3.37 12.93
CA LEU A 301 7.77 -4.11 12.26
C LEU A 301 7.22 -5.26 11.39
N GLU A 302 6.04 -5.78 11.73
CA GLU A 302 5.36 -6.90 11.07
C GLU A 302 5.10 -6.64 9.58
N HIS A 303 4.28 -5.65 9.22
CA HIS A 303 3.99 -5.32 7.82
C HIS A 303 5.24 -4.90 7.03
N HIS A 304 6.20 -4.22 7.67
CA HIS A 304 7.49 -3.91 7.02
C HIS A 304 8.30 -5.18 6.69
N VAL A 305 8.36 -6.13 7.62
CA VAL A 305 9.06 -7.40 7.44
C VAL A 305 8.34 -8.28 6.43
N GLU A 306 7.02 -8.35 6.53
CA GLU A 306 6.15 -9.06 5.61
C GLU A 306 6.26 -8.52 4.19
N ARG A 307 6.07 -7.21 3.98
CA ARG A 307 6.21 -6.61 2.66
C ARG A 307 7.59 -6.88 2.10
N PHE A 308 8.66 -6.71 2.89
CA PHE A 308 10.02 -7.02 2.42
C PHE A 308 10.16 -8.50 2.05
N ALA A 309 9.59 -9.40 2.85
CA ALA A 309 9.60 -10.81 2.57
C ALA A 309 8.85 -11.17 1.27
N LEU A 310 7.62 -10.71 1.10
CA LEU A 310 6.75 -11.03 -0.03
C LEU A 310 7.22 -10.39 -1.34
N THR A 311 7.76 -9.17 -1.27
CA THR A 311 8.10 -8.38 -2.46
C THR A 311 9.57 -8.45 -2.86
N VAL A 312 10.46 -8.87 -1.94
CA VAL A 312 11.91 -8.98 -2.20
C VAL A 312 12.42 -10.40 -1.99
N LEU A 313 12.21 -10.99 -0.81
CA LEU A 313 12.81 -12.30 -0.49
C LEU A 313 12.19 -13.42 -1.32
N VAL A 314 10.86 -13.57 -1.31
CA VAL A 314 10.15 -14.64 -2.02
C VAL A 314 10.47 -14.63 -3.53
N PRO A 315 10.42 -13.49 -4.24
CA PRO A 315 10.84 -13.41 -5.64
C PRO A 315 12.32 -13.77 -5.86
N ALA A 316 13.22 -13.36 -4.95
CA ALA A 316 14.64 -13.72 -5.03
C ALA A 316 14.87 -15.23 -4.89
N PHE A 317 14.15 -15.90 -3.96
CA PHE A 317 14.18 -17.35 -3.82
C PHE A 317 13.64 -18.07 -5.07
N GLY A 318 12.57 -17.56 -5.68
CA GLY A 318 12.00 -18.14 -6.90
C GLY A 318 12.93 -18.01 -8.12
N SER A 319 13.63 -16.89 -8.24
CA SER A 319 14.53 -16.60 -9.38
C SER A 319 15.93 -17.21 -9.25
N ALA A 320 16.43 -17.43 -8.03
CA ALA A 320 17.77 -17.97 -7.79
C ALA A 320 17.83 -18.93 -6.58
N PRO A 321 17.06 -20.05 -6.57
CA PRO A 321 16.90 -20.91 -5.40
C PRO A 321 18.22 -21.50 -4.90
N LEU A 322 19.13 -21.85 -5.82
CA LEU A 322 20.46 -22.39 -5.49
C LEU A 322 21.35 -21.34 -4.82
N LEU A 323 21.34 -20.09 -5.29
CA LEU A 323 22.14 -19.01 -4.71
C LEU A 323 21.64 -18.68 -3.29
N CYS A 324 20.33 -18.60 -3.11
CA CYS A 324 19.73 -18.38 -1.80
C CYS A 324 20.02 -19.56 -0.85
N GLY A 325 19.96 -20.81 -1.33
CA GLY A 325 20.36 -21.99 -0.58
C GLY A 325 21.83 -21.96 -0.16
N LEU A 326 22.74 -21.59 -1.06
CA LEU A 326 24.17 -21.43 -0.77
C LEU A 326 24.44 -20.32 0.25
N MET A 327 23.74 -19.18 0.15
CA MET A 327 23.82 -18.10 1.14
C MET A 327 23.33 -18.57 2.53
N GLY A 328 22.25 -19.34 2.58
CA GLY A 328 21.75 -19.94 3.83
C GLY A 328 22.76 -20.91 4.45
N LEU A 329 23.39 -21.77 3.64
CA LEU A 329 24.45 -22.68 4.08
C LEU A 329 25.70 -21.92 4.57
N ALA A 330 26.09 -20.84 3.90
CA ALA A 330 27.20 -20.00 4.31
C ALA A 330 26.92 -19.28 5.64
N GLY A 331 25.71 -18.74 5.83
CA GLY A 331 25.28 -18.09 7.07
C GLY A 331 25.23 -19.04 8.26
N THR A 332 24.63 -20.22 8.08
CA THR A 332 24.60 -21.28 9.11
C THR A 332 26.01 -21.80 9.44
N GLY A 333 26.86 -21.95 8.42
CA GLY A 333 28.27 -22.29 8.59
C GLY A 333 29.06 -21.25 9.40
N ALA A 334 28.85 -19.96 9.14
CA ALA A 334 29.48 -18.86 9.88
C ALA A 334 29.02 -18.80 11.34
N LEU A 335 27.73 -19.01 11.61
CA LEU A 335 27.18 -19.13 12.96
C LEU A 335 27.77 -20.33 13.71
N ALA A 336 27.78 -21.51 13.10
CA ALA A 336 28.37 -22.71 13.68
C ALA A 336 29.87 -22.53 13.96
N TRP A 337 30.60 -21.89 13.04
CA TRP A 337 32.01 -21.54 13.24
C TRP A 337 32.21 -20.59 14.42
N GLY A 338 31.42 -19.50 14.52
CA GLY A 338 31.45 -18.56 15.63
C GLY A 338 31.20 -19.24 16.99
N VAL A 339 30.18 -20.10 17.07
CA VAL A 339 29.90 -20.91 18.27
C VAL A 339 31.07 -21.84 18.59
N SER A 340 31.67 -22.48 17.60
CA SER A 340 32.82 -23.37 17.79
C SER A 340 34.07 -22.64 18.31
N VAL A 341 34.32 -21.42 17.83
CA VAL A 341 35.43 -20.56 18.29
C VAL A 341 35.22 -20.18 19.75
N LEU A 342 34.01 -19.74 20.11
CA LEU A 342 33.63 -19.41 21.49
C LEU A 342 33.77 -20.61 22.42
N TRP A 343 33.36 -21.80 21.98
CA TRP A 343 33.47 -23.03 22.75
C TRP A 343 34.94 -23.45 22.98
N ARG A 344 35.79 -23.36 21.94
CA ARG A 344 37.24 -23.62 22.06
C ARG A 344 37.93 -22.63 23.00
N GLN A 345 37.57 -21.35 22.96
CA GLN A 345 38.11 -20.33 23.87
C GLN A 345 37.69 -20.59 25.32
N ARG A 346 36.44 -21.01 25.57
CA ARG A 346 35.96 -21.41 26.91
C ARG A 346 36.72 -22.62 27.47
N ARG A 347 37.04 -23.62 26.64
CA ARG A 347 37.85 -24.79 27.04
C ARG A 347 39.33 -24.46 27.32
N ARG A 348 39.90 -23.45 26.64
CA ARG A 348 41.29 -23.00 26.89
C ARG A 348 41.39 -22.18 28.19
N GLY A 349 40.37 -21.39 28.52
CA GLY A 349 40.33 -20.61 29.78
C GLY A 349 40.11 -21.42 31.06
N SER A 350 39.76 -22.71 30.96
CA SER A 350 39.59 -23.63 32.10
C SER A 350 40.82 -24.50 32.40
N ARG A 351 41.86 -24.49 31.55
CA ARG A 351 43.16 -25.11 31.84
C ARG A 351 44.12 -24.04 32.37
N ARG A 352 44.16 -23.83 33.69
CA ARG A 352 45.28 -23.12 34.33
C ARG A 352 46.51 -24.05 34.37
N PRO A 353 47.74 -23.58 34.10
CA PRO A 353 48.95 -24.36 34.37
C PRO A 353 49.09 -24.58 35.88
N GLY A 354 49.50 -25.79 36.29
CA GLY A 354 49.74 -26.14 37.68
C GLY A 354 50.77 -25.22 38.33
N ARG A 355 50.48 -24.79 39.58
CA ARG A 355 51.42 -24.08 40.46
C ARG A 355 52.62 -25.00 40.73
N THR A 356 53.82 -24.53 40.41
CA THR A 356 55.08 -25.06 40.93
C THR A 356 55.16 -24.74 42.43
N HIS A 357 55.48 -25.74 43.26
CA HIS A 357 55.70 -25.60 44.69
C HIS A 357 57.05 -24.90 44.95
N ASP A 358 57.03 -23.73 45.59
CA ASP A 358 58.21 -23.16 46.27
C ASP A 358 58.50 -23.96 47.55
N ARG A 359 59.77 -24.38 47.71
CA ARG A 359 60.32 -24.91 48.97
C ARG A 359 60.87 -23.74 49.79
N ALA A 360 60.46 -23.65 51.05
CA ALA A 360 61.04 -22.75 52.06
C ALA A 360 62.40 -23.27 52.56
N PRO A 361 63.34 -22.40 53.01
CA PRO A 361 64.55 -22.84 53.68
C PRO A 361 64.33 -23.00 55.19
N ASP A 362 64.90 -24.08 55.71
CA ASP A 362 64.83 -24.54 57.11
C ASP A 362 65.90 -23.83 57.96
N ALA A 363 65.51 -23.33 59.13
CA ALA A 363 66.41 -22.66 60.07
C ALA A 363 67.02 -23.67 61.06
N ARG A 364 68.35 -23.67 61.21
CA ARG A 364 69.01 -24.21 62.41
C ARG A 364 70.14 -23.27 62.86
N VAL A 365 70.10 -22.96 64.15
CA VAL A 365 71.15 -22.31 64.95
C VAL A 365 71.97 -23.42 65.62
N PRO A 366 73.32 -23.34 65.68
CA PRO A 366 74.13 -24.17 66.58
C PRO A 366 74.47 -23.42 67.89
N GLU A 367 74.77 -24.20 68.93
CA GLU A 367 75.22 -23.76 70.27
C GLU A 367 76.40 -22.78 70.26
#